data_AF-A0A6P0DQM6-F1
#
_entry.id   AF-A0A6P0DQM6-F1
#
_cell.length_a   1.000
_cell.length_b   1.000
_cell.length_c   1.000
_cell.angle_alpha   90.00
_cell.angle_beta   90.00
_cell.angle_gamma   90.00
#
_symmetry.space_group_name_H-M   'P 1'
#
loop_
_entity.id
_entity.type
_entity.pdbx_description
1 polymer ?
#
loop_
_entity_poly.entity_id
_entity_poly.type
_entity_poly.pdbx_seq_one_letter_code
_entity_poly.pdbx_strand_id
1 'polypeptide(L)'
;SEIAGLRREQLTVEPPIPVEGGSPIPSLAIHLGRTKTTSGEQDDIVYLTGRPVEALNAWMTAAKIESGSVFRAIGRWGTVSRRAIDPQSVNAIIKQRVEMAGLDAGEFSAHGLRSGYLTEAANRGIPLPEAMEQSQHRSVQQASSYYNSAIRRSGRAARLI
;
A
#
# COMPACT_ATOMS: atom_id res chain seq x y z
N SER A 1 1.46 5.37 -11.04
CA SER A 1 1.20 5.16 -9.61
C SER A 1 1.83 6.27 -8.80
N GLU A 2 1.13 6.82 -7.80
CA GLU A 2 1.64 7.89 -6.91
C GLU A 2 2.84 7.45 -6.08
N ILE A 3 2.93 6.15 -5.77
CA ILE A 3 4.04 5.57 -5.00
C ILE A 3 5.41 5.76 -5.68
N ALA A 4 5.45 5.95 -7.00
CA ALA A 4 6.68 6.25 -7.73
C ALA A 4 7.34 7.56 -7.25
N GLY A 5 6.54 8.48 -6.72
CA GLY A 5 6.99 9.75 -6.15
C GLY A 5 7.45 9.65 -4.69
N LEU A 6 7.34 8.49 -4.02
CA LEU A 6 7.69 8.35 -2.61
C LEU A 6 9.15 8.73 -2.36
N ARG A 7 9.34 9.59 -1.36
CA ARG A 7 10.64 10.07 -0.93
C ARG A 7 11.07 9.48 0.40
N ARG A 8 12.38 9.31 0.59
CA ARG A 8 12.97 8.77 1.83
C ARG A 8 12.64 9.67 3.02
N GLU A 9 12.53 10.96 2.78
CA GLU A 9 12.19 11.98 3.77
C GLU A 9 10.73 11.87 4.26
N GLN A 10 9.87 11.14 3.54
CA GLN A 10 8.49 10.87 3.96
C GLN A 10 8.38 9.62 4.84
N LEU A 11 9.49 8.96 5.18
CA LEU A 11 9.49 7.73 5.97
C LEU A 11 10.04 7.97 7.37
N THR A 12 9.22 7.69 8.38
CA THR A 12 9.61 7.70 9.79
C THR A 12 9.59 6.28 10.35
N VAL A 13 10.66 5.89 11.05
CA VAL A 13 10.71 4.62 11.79
C VAL A 13 9.83 4.74 13.02
N GLU A 14 8.86 3.86 13.12
CA GLU A 14 7.97 3.76 14.27
C GLU A 14 8.46 2.67 15.23
N PRO A 15 8.11 2.75 16.52
CA PRO A 15 8.32 1.66 17.45
C PRO A 15 7.76 0.34 16.89
N PRO A 16 8.52 -0.77 16.95
CA PRO A 16 8.01 -2.07 16.53
C PRO A 16 6.77 -2.46 17.32
N ILE A 17 5.80 -3.08 16.64
CA ILE A 17 4.55 -3.52 17.28
C ILE A 17 4.86 -4.78 18.10
N PRO A 18 4.62 -4.78 19.42
CA PRO A 18 4.87 -5.95 20.25
C PRO A 18 3.90 -7.07 19.89
N VAL A 19 4.40 -8.31 19.85
CA VAL A 19 3.61 -9.52 19.64
C VAL A 19 3.89 -10.47 20.79
N GLU A 20 2.84 -10.96 21.43
CA GLU A 20 2.97 -11.92 22.51
C GLU A 20 3.60 -13.23 22.01
N GLY A 21 4.67 -13.68 22.65
CA GLY A 21 5.37 -14.92 22.29
C GLY A 21 6.11 -14.89 20.95
N GLY A 22 6.27 -13.72 20.32
CA GLY A 22 6.90 -13.58 19.01
C GLY A 22 7.91 -12.43 18.92
N SER A 23 8.59 -12.33 17.78
CA SER A 23 9.43 -11.17 17.48
C SER A 23 8.55 -9.94 17.20
N PRO A 24 8.95 -8.75 17.69
CA PRO A 24 8.24 -7.51 17.37
C PRO A 24 8.16 -7.26 15.87
N ILE A 25 7.01 -6.77 15.40
CA ILE A 25 6.78 -6.51 13.99
C ILE A 25 7.34 -5.12 13.64
N PRO A 26 8.25 -4.99 12.65
CA PRO A 26 8.78 -3.69 12.27
C PRO A 26 7.69 -2.78 11.72
N SER A 27 7.78 -1.48 12.01
CA SER A 27 6.77 -0.48 11.65
C SER A 27 7.40 0.76 11.04
N LEU A 28 6.74 1.35 10.04
CA LEU A 28 7.11 2.60 9.39
C LEU A 28 5.86 3.45 9.17
N ALA A 29 5.95 4.75 9.43
CA ALA A 29 4.98 5.74 9.01
C ALA A 29 5.40 6.33 7.65
N ILE A 30 4.41 6.47 6.75
CA ILE A 30 4.55 7.17 5.47
C ILE A 30 3.74 8.46 5.55
N HIS A 31 4.42 9.59 5.46
CA HIS A 31 3.82 10.92 5.45
C HIS A 31 3.41 11.30 4.03
N LEU A 32 2.10 11.22 3.74
CA LEU A 32 1.51 11.57 2.46
C LEU A 32 1.31 13.09 2.42
N GLY A 33 2.40 13.85 2.25
CA GLY A 33 2.33 15.31 2.08
C GLY A 33 1.34 15.70 0.97
N ARG A 34 0.95 16.99 0.89
CA ARG A 34 -0.15 17.50 0.03
C ARG A 34 -0.39 16.71 -1.27
N THR A 35 -1.39 15.83 -1.26
CA THR A 35 -1.92 15.19 -2.47
C THR A 35 -2.94 16.10 -3.15
N LYS A 36 -3.28 15.85 -4.42
CA LYS A 36 -4.22 16.65 -5.23
C LYS A 36 -5.61 16.85 -4.59
N THR A 37 -5.93 16.10 -3.55
CA THR A 37 -7.24 16.20 -2.87
C THR A 37 -7.17 16.84 -1.48
N THR A 38 -6.02 16.96 -0.81
CA THR A 38 -5.95 17.43 0.59
C THR A 38 -5.99 18.96 0.70
N SER A 39 -7.10 19.49 1.20
CA SER A 39 -7.21 20.88 1.68
C SER A 39 -6.46 20.98 3.02
N GLY A 40 -5.42 21.82 3.08
CA GLY A 40 -4.69 22.33 4.27
C GLY A 40 -4.78 21.62 5.64
N GLU A 41 -3.60 21.34 6.20
CA GLU A 41 -3.25 21.08 7.62
C GLU A 41 -3.21 19.63 8.15
N GLN A 42 -3.70 18.62 7.43
CA GLN A 42 -3.44 17.22 7.80
C GLN A 42 -2.37 16.60 6.89
N ASP A 43 -1.21 16.30 7.46
CA ASP A 43 -0.30 15.30 6.91
C ASP A 43 -0.98 13.93 7.11
N ASP A 44 -1.62 13.43 6.05
CA ASP A 44 -2.20 12.09 6.04
C ASP A 44 -1.06 11.08 6.27
N ILE A 45 -1.14 10.27 7.32
CA ILE A 45 -0.16 9.23 7.64
C ILE A 45 -0.76 7.87 7.35
N VAL A 46 0.00 7.01 6.67
CA VAL A 46 -0.33 5.58 6.54
C VAL A 46 0.81 4.74 7.08
N TYR A 47 0.47 3.61 7.71
CA TYR A 47 1.46 2.74 8.35
C TYR A 47 1.79 1.54 7.48
N LEU A 48 3.06 1.15 7.50
CA LEU A 48 3.56 -0.07 6.89
C LEU A 48 4.11 -0.95 8.01
N THR A 49 3.71 -2.22 8.06
CA THR A 49 4.12 -3.13 9.14
C THR A 49 4.55 -4.48 8.60
N GLY A 50 5.58 -5.08 9.21
CA GLY A 50 6.05 -6.43 8.90
C GLY A 50 6.80 -6.56 7.57
N ARG A 51 6.50 -7.61 6.80
CA ARG A 51 7.23 -7.99 5.57
C ARG A 51 7.43 -6.84 4.56
N PRO A 52 6.45 -5.95 4.31
CA PRO A 52 6.67 -4.80 3.45
C PRO A 52 7.73 -3.82 3.98
N VAL A 53 7.85 -3.62 5.31
CA VAL A 53 8.91 -2.81 5.92
C VAL A 53 10.27 -3.45 5.69
N GLU A 54 10.37 -4.76 5.90
CA GLU A 54 11.60 -5.52 5.65
C GLU A 54 12.04 -5.41 4.18
N ALA A 55 11.11 -5.61 3.24
CA ALA A 55 11.38 -5.51 1.81
C ALA A 55 11.82 -4.09 1.40
N LEU A 56 11.17 -3.06 1.96
CA LEU A 56 11.52 -1.66 1.71
C LEU A 56 12.92 -1.33 2.24
N ASN A 57 13.25 -1.75 3.44
CA ASN A 57 14.57 -1.55 4.05
C ASN A 57 15.66 -2.29 3.30
N ALA A 58 15.41 -3.54 2.89
CA ALA A 58 16.34 -4.31 2.07
C ALA A 58 16.61 -3.61 0.73
N TRP A 59 15.57 -3.08 0.09
CA TRP A 59 15.70 -2.28 -1.14
C TRP A 59 16.52 -1.00 -0.91
N MET A 60 16.18 -0.20 0.10
CA MET A 60 16.91 1.05 0.39
C MET A 60 18.39 0.79 0.67
N THR A 61 18.70 -0.31 1.34
CA THR A 61 20.08 -0.75 1.59
C THR A 61 20.80 -1.13 0.29
N ALA A 62 20.20 -2.02 -0.52
CA ALA A 62 20.79 -2.49 -1.77
C ALA A 62 21.00 -1.36 -2.79
N ALA A 63 20.05 -0.43 -2.86
CA ALA A 63 20.09 0.73 -3.76
C ALA A 63 20.86 1.94 -3.19
N LYS A 64 21.43 1.81 -1.98
CA LYS A 64 22.19 2.87 -1.28
C LYS A 64 21.41 4.20 -1.24
N ILE A 65 20.17 4.13 -0.76
CA ILE A 65 19.24 5.26 -0.71
C ILE A 65 19.35 5.93 0.65
N GLU A 66 20.14 7.00 0.72
CA GLU A 66 20.24 7.84 1.92
C GLU A 66 19.24 9.00 1.88
N SER A 67 18.84 9.44 0.69
CA SER A 67 17.89 10.54 0.48
C SER A 67 17.20 10.45 -0.90
N GLY A 68 16.14 11.24 -1.07
CA GLY A 68 15.43 11.41 -2.33
C GLY A 68 14.46 10.26 -2.67
N SER A 69 14.30 9.98 -3.96
CA SER A 69 13.34 8.97 -4.43
C SER A 69 13.67 7.58 -3.92
N VAL A 70 12.65 6.91 -3.34
CA VAL A 70 12.73 5.53 -2.85
C VAL A 70 12.65 4.55 -4.01
N PHE A 71 11.64 4.67 -4.87
CA PHE A 71 11.52 3.84 -6.06
C PHE A 71 12.26 4.50 -7.22
N ARG A 72 13.46 3.99 -7.50
CA ARG A 72 14.38 4.56 -8.50
C ARG A 72 14.31 3.82 -9.82
N ALA A 73 14.51 4.53 -10.92
CA ALA A 73 14.63 3.90 -12.24
C ALA A 73 15.89 3.00 -12.30
N ILE A 74 15.77 1.84 -12.94
CA ILE A 74 16.87 0.89 -13.12
C ILE A 74 17.16 0.79 -14.62
N GLY A 75 18.40 1.06 -15.01
CA GLY A 75 18.84 0.95 -16.40
C GLY A 75 18.98 -0.51 -16.84
N ARG A 76 19.06 -0.74 -18.16
CA ARG A 76 19.16 -2.09 -18.76
C ARG A 76 20.30 -2.97 -18.21
N TRP A 77 21.34 -2.33 -17.66
CA TRP A 77 22.51 -2.98 -17.09
C TRP A 77 22.46 -3.12 -15.56
N GLY A 78 21.29 -2.91 -14.94
CA GLY A 78 21.12 -3.01 -13.49
C GLY A 78 21.56 -1.77 -12.70
N THR A 79 22.01 -0.71 -13.37
CA THR A 79 22.40 0.54 -12.71
C THR A 79 21.18 1.26 -12.14
N VAL A 80 21.20 1.53 -10.83
CA VAL A 80 20.15 2.27 -10.13
C VAL A 80 20.37 3.78 -10.31
N SER A 81 19.38 4.48 -10.86
CA SER A 81 19.39 5.92 -11.07
C SER A 81 19.08 6.69 -9.78
N ARG A 82 19.42 7.99 -9.72
CA ARG A 82 18.89 8.90 -8.68
C ARG A 82 17.46 9.37 -8.96
N ARG A 83 16.98 9.22 -10.20
CA ARG A 83 15.63 9.63 -10.61
C ARG A 83 14.60 8.60 -10.16
N ALA A 84 13.40 9.09 -9.84
CA ALA A 84 12.24 8.25 -9.62
C ALA A 84 11.99 7.32 -10.82
N ILE A 85 11.43 6.15 -10.54
CA ILE A 85 10.89 5.26 -11.57
C ILE A 85 9.72 5.95 -12.28
N ASP A 86 9.51 5.63 -13.57
CA ASP A 86 8.33 6.10 -14.28
C ASP A 86 7.03 5.56 -13.61
N PRO A 87 6.01 6.38 -13.34
CA PRO A 87 4.78 5.94 -12.70
C PRO A 87 4.04 4.79 -13.40
N GLN A 88 4.18 4.63 -14.71
CA GLN A 88 3.61 3.52 -15.49
C GLN A 88 4.39 2.22 -15.26
N SER A 89 5.70 2.30 -15.00
CA SER A 89 6.55 1.13 -14.73
C SER A 89 6.08 0.36 -13.49
N VAL A 90 5.48 1.02 -12.51
CA VAL A 90 4.89 0.33 -11.33
C VAL A 90 3.82 -0.67 -11.77
N ASN A 91 2.95 -0.28 -12.70
CA ASN A 91 1.91 -1.17 -13.21
C ASN A 91 2.51 -2.32 -14.04
N ALA A 92 3.54 -2.03 -14.84
CA ALA A 92 4.25 -3.03 -15.62
C ALA A 92 4.94 -4.07 -14.71
N ILE A 93 5.59 -3.63 -13.64
CA ILE A 93 6.21 -4.51 -12.63
C ILE A 93 5.15 -5.41 -12.00
N ILE A 94 4.01 -4.86 -11.59
CA ILE A 94 2.93 -5.66 -10.99
C ILE A 94 2.44 -6.73 -11.97
N LYS A 95 2.13 -6.35 -13.21
CA LYS A 95 1.69 -7.31 -14.24
C LYS A 95 2.71 -8.43 -14.47
N GLN A 96 3.98 -8.08 -14.59
CA GLN A 96 5.05 -9.06 -14.72
C GLN A 96 5.10 -10.00 -13.51
N ARG A 97 4.96 -9.49 -12.27
CA ARG A 97 4.95 -10.34 -11.06
C ARG A 97 3.72 -11.25 -10.99
N VAL A 98 2.58 -10.78 -11.47
CA VAL A 98 1.33 -11.56 -11.57
C VAL A 98 1.50 -12.71 -12.56
N GLU A 99 2.07 -12.45 -13.74
CA GLU A 99 2.38 -13.50 -14.73
C GLU A 99 3.36 -14.54 -14.16
N MET A 100 4.41 -14.08 -13.47
CA MET A 100 5.37 -14.98 -12.80
C MET A 100 4.72 -15.85 -11.72
N ALA A 101 3.59 -15.42 -11.15
CA ALA A 101 2.81 -16.18 -10.19
C ALA A 101 1.78 -17.13 -10.87
N GLY A 102 1.73 -17.17 -12.20
CA GLY A 102 0.78 -18.00 -12.95
C GLY A 102 -0.64 -17.44 -13.01
N LEU A 103 -0.81 -16.13 -12.77
CA LEU A 103 -2.09 -15.44 -12.77
C LEU A 103 -2.26 -14.60 -14.05
N ASP A 104 -3.50 -14.28 -14.41
CA ASP A 104 -3.80 -13.43 -15.58
C ASP A 104 -3.52 -11.95 -15.29
N ALA A 105 -2.48 -11.38 -15.90
CA ALA A 105 -2.16 -9.95 -15.78
C ALA A 105 -3.27 -9.00 -16.26
N GLY A 106 -4.24 -9.46 -17.04
CA GLY A 106 -5.43 -8.70 -17.42
C GLY A 106 -6.31 -8.33 -16.22
N GLU A 107 -6.32 -9.16 -15.18
CA GLU A 107 -7.15 -8.99 -13.98
C GLU A 107 -6.51 -8.07 -12.92
N PHE A 108 -5.23 -7.70 -13.09
CA PHE A 108 -4.46 -6.98 -12.08
C PHE A 108 -3.93 -5.64 -12.59
N SER A 109 -3.96 -4.64 -11.71
CA SER A 109 -3.34 -3.34 -11.94
C SER A 109 -2.89 -2.70 -10.63
N ALA A 110 -1.95 -1.76 -10.72
CA ALA A 110 -1.51 -0.96 -9.58
C ALA A 110 -2.68 -0.24 -8.88
N HIS A 111 -3.66 0.23 -9.66
CA HIS A 111 -4.84 0.88 -9.11
C HIS A 111 -5.80 -0.13 -8.44
N GLY A 112 -5.97 -1.30 -9.06
CA GLY A 112 -6.82 -2.37 -8.53
C GLY A 112 -6.36 -2.94 -7.18
N LEU A 113 -5.07 -2.83 -6.83
CA LEU A 113 -4.59 -3.24 -5.51
C LEU A 113 -5.22 -2.42 -4.37
N ARG A 114 -5.52 -1.14 -4.60
CA ARG A 114 -6.13 -0.28 -3.58
C ARG A 114 -7.58 -0.67 -3.28
N SER A 115 -8.37 -1.00 -4.30
CA SER A 115 -9.72 -1.53 -4.12
C SER A 115 -9.72 -2.97 -3.60
N GLY A 116 -8.73 -3.77 -4.03
CA GLY A 116 -8.48 -5.11 -3.50
C GLY A 116 -8.21 -5.11 -2.00
N TYR A 117 -7.47 -4.11 -1.49
CA TYR A 117 -7.26 -3.93 -0.04
C TYR A 117 -8.58 -3.78 0.73
N LEU A 118 -9.51 -2.93 0.27
CA LEU A 118 -10.81 -2.75 0.95
C LEU A 118 -11.66 -4.03 0.90
N THR A 119 -11.60 -4.76 -0.20
CA THR A 119 -12.31 -6.05 -0.35
C THR A 119 -11.75 -7.07 0.63
N GLU A 120 -10.43 -7.17 0.75
CA GLU A 120 -9.78 -8.09 1.70
C GLU A 120 -10.03 -7.69 3.17
N ALA A 121 -10.01 -6.38 3.46
CA ALA A 121 -10.35 -5.87 4.78
C ALA A 121 -11.79 -6.26 5.17
N ALA A 122 -12.74 -6.15 4.24
CA ALA A 122 -14.11 -6.60 4.44
C ALA A 122 -14.20 -8.11 4.69
N ASN A 123 -13.50 -8.93 3.90
CA ASN A 123 -13.46 -10.39 4.07
C ASN A 123 -12.91 -10.81 5.44
N ARG A 124 -11.97 -10.04 5.99
CA ARG A 124 -11.41 -10.25 7.34
C ARG A 124 -12.23 -9.64 8.46
N GLY A 125 -13.34 -8.98 8.16
CA GLY A 125 -14.21 -8.34 9.15
C GLY A 125 -13.61 -7.08 9.78
N ILE A 126 -12.60 -6.47 9.15
CA ILE A 126 -12.01 -5.21 9.63
C ILE A 126 -13.07 -4.10 9.48
N PRO A 127 -13.36 -3.31 10.52
CA PRO A 127 -14.30 -2.20 10.45
C PRO A 127 -13.99 -1.24 9.30
N LEU A 128 -15.04 -0.81 8.59
CA LEU A 128 -14.89 0.12 7.46
C LEU A 128 -14.14 1.41 7.83
N PRO A 129 -14.39 2.09 8.98
CA PRO A 129 -13.63 3.28 9.35
C PRO A 129 -12.13 3.02 9.45
N GLU A 130 -11.72 1.94 10.12
CA GLU A 130 -10.32 1.53 10.26
C GLU A 130 -9.66 1.24 8.89
N ALA A 131 -10.37 0.53 8.02
CA ALA A 131 -9.87 0.28 6.66
C ALA A 131 -9.79 1.56 5.82
N MET A 132 -10.69 2.52 6.02
CA MET A 132 -10.66 3.83 5.33
C MET A 132 -9.51 4.70 5.82
N GLU A 133 -9.20 4.71 7.12
CA GLU A 133 -8.02 5.39 7.68
C GLU A 133 -6.73 4.87 7.04
N GLN A 134 -6.55 3.55 6.95
CA GLN A 134 -5.35 3.00 6.32
C GLN A 134 -5.31 3.19 4.79
N SER A 135 -6.46 3.10 4.11
CA SER A 135 -6.53 3.20 2.65
C SER A 135 -6.73 4.63 2.13
N GLN A 136 -6.91 5.60 3.01
CA GLN A 136 -7.10 7.03 2.71
C GLN A 136 -8.28 7.29 1.76
N HIS A 137 -9.31 6.44 1.80
CA HIS A 137 -10.55 6.70 1.07
C HIS A 137 -11.37 7.73 1.82
N ARG A 138 -11.84 8.76 1.11
CA ARG A 138 -12.66 9.82 1.73
C ARG A 138 -14.15 9.61 1.58
N SER A 139 -14.57 8.97 0.48
CA SER A 139 -15.97 8.65 0.26
C SER A 139 -16.31 7.33 0.94
N VAL A 140 -17.12 7.43 2.00
CA VAL A 140 -17.72 6.26 2.67
C VAL A 140 -18.56 5.46 1.68
N GLN A 141 -19.30 6.13 0.78
CA GLN A 141 -20.16 5.47 -0.21
C GLN A 141 -19.33 4.61 -1.17
N GLN A 142 -18.23 5.16 -1.68
CA GLN A 142 -17.32 4.42 -2.57
C GLN A 142 -16.70 3.22 -1.82
N ALA A 143 -16.18 3.43 -0.62
CA ALA A 143 -15.54 2.36 0.16
C ALA A 143 -16.54 1.26 0.56
N SER A 144 -17.76 1.63 0.95
CA SER A 144 -18.83 0.69 1.31
C SER A 144 -19.23 -0.23 0.16
N SER A 145 -19.07 0.20 -1.10
CA SER A 145 -19.40 -0.64 -2.25
C SER A 145 -18.61 -1.96 -2.26
N TYR A 146 -17.34 -1.94 -1.84
CA TYR A 146 -16.47 -3.11 -1.72
C TYR A 146 -16.84 -4.01 -0.53
N TYR A 147 -17.33 -3.43 0.57
CA TYR A 147 -17.79 -4.19 1.73
C TYR A 147 -19.13 -4.89 1.45
N ASN A 148 -20.03 -4.17 0.78
CA ASN A 148 -21.36 -4.67 0.42
C ASN A 148 -21.34 -5.78 -0.61
N SER A 149 -20.27 -5.93 -1.41
CA SER A 149 -20.11 -7.08 -2.30
C SER A 149 -19.59 -8.30 -1.54
N ALA A 150 -18.58 -8.12 -0.67
CA ALA A 150 -17.97 -9.19 0.12
C ALA A 150 -18.94 -9.87 1.10
N ILE A 151 -19.74 -9.08 1.83
CA ILE A 151 -20.50 -9.57 3.00
C ILE A 151 -21.96 -9.92 2.64
N ARG A 152 -22.46 -9.51 1.47
CA ARG A 152 -23.91 -9.52 1.14
C ARG A 152 -24.61 -10.85 1.38
N ARG A 153 -23.96 -11.95 1.04
CA ARG A 153 -24.56 -13.29 1.07
C ARG A 153 -24.41 -14.00 2.41
N SER A 154 -23.41 -13.65 3.22
CA SER A 154 -23.01 -14.40 4.42
C SER A 154 -23.12 -13.60 5.72
N GLY A 155 -23.36 -12.30 5.64
CA GLY A 155 -23.37 -11.38 6.77
C GLY A 155 -24.50 -11.63 7.78
N ARG A 156 -24.30 -11.14 9.01
CA ARG A 156 -25.28 -11.23 10.10
C ARG A 156 -26.63 -10.62 9.74
N ALA A 157 -26.65 -9.56 8.93
CA ALA A 157 -27.87 -8.94 8.43
C ALA A 157 -28.74 -9.89 7.60
N ALA A 158 -28.14 -10.84 6.87
CA ALA A 158 -28.86 -11.87 6.11
C ALA A 158 -29.41 -13.01 7.00
N ARG A 159 -29.14 -12.97 8.30
CA ARG A 159 -29.53 -13.99 9.29
C ARG A 159 -30.42 -13.42 10.40
N LEU A 160 -30.93 -12.20 10.23
CA LEU A 160 -31.92 -11.64 11.14
C LEU A 160 -33.24 -12.40 10.95
N ILE A 161 -33.73 -12.99 12.04
CA ILE A 161 -35.05 -13.63 12.15
C ILE A 161 -35.84 -12.85 13.18
#